data_AF-A0A2E8EC93-F1
#
_entry.id   AF-A0A2E8EC93-F1
#
_cell.length_a   1.000
_cell.length_b   1.000
_cell.length_c   1.000
_cell.angle_alpha   90.00
_cell.angle_beta   90.00
_cell.angle_gamma   90.00
#
_symmetry.space_group_name_H-M   'P 1'
#
loop_
_entity.id
_entity.type
_entity.pdbx_description
1 polymer ?
#
loop_
_entity_poly.entity_id
_entity_poly.type
_entity_poly.pdbx_seq_one_letter_code
_entity_poly.pdbx_strand_id
1 'polypeptide(L)' 'MDDLHCSETEKNLLKSFAGESQARNRYTFFANVAKAEGYHQIAGIFVDSARNEKE' A
#
# COMPACT_ATOMS: atom_id res chain seq x y z
N MET A 1 -27.06 7.65 1.41
CA MET A 1 -25.86 7.37 2.22
C MET A 1 -25.96 8.26 3.43
N ASP A 2 -25.93 7.67 4.62
CA ASP A 2 -25.86 8.44 5.87
C ASP A 2 -24.54 9.21 5.95
N ASP A 3 -24.55 10.34 6.66
CA ASP A 3 -23.35 11.13 6.93
C ASP A 3 -22.38 10.31 7.79
N LEU A 4 -21.13 10.20 7.33
CA LEU A 4 -20.07 9.43 7.98
C LEU A 4 -19.37 10.22 9.08
N HIS A 5 -19.63 11.52 9.20
CA HIS A 5 -18.89 12.41 10.08
C HIS A 5 -18.94 11.99 11.57
N CYS A 6 -17.79 11.97 12.23
CA CYS A 6 -17.59 11.53 13.62
C CYS A 6 -17.91 10.05 13.90
N SER A 7 -18.20 9.24 12.87
CA SER A 7 -18.46 7.82 13.04
C SER A 7 -17.17 7.02 13.24
N GLU A 8 -17.30 5.82 13.82
CA GLU A 8 -16.18 4.87 13.86
C GLU A 8 -15.78 4.41 12.46
N THR A 9 -16.72 4.41 11.50
CA THR A 9 -16.43 4.09 10.10
C THR A 9 -15.49 5.12 9.47
N GLU A 10 -15.71 6.42 9.68
CA GLU A 10 -14.79 7.47 9.20
C GLU A 10 -13.38 7.28 9.77
N LYS A 11 -13.27 7.03 11.07
CA LYS A 11 -11.98 6.78 11.73
C LYS A 11 -11.29 5.54 11.18
N ASN A 12 -12.04 4.47 10.91
CA ASN A 12 -11.50 3.24 10.35
C ASN A 12 -11.04 3.44 8.91
N LEU A 13 -11.80 4.17 8.09
CA LEU A 13 -11.41 4.50 6.72
C LEU A 13 -10.10 5.33 6.68
N LEU A 14 -9.98 6.34 7.56
CA LEU A 14 -8.74 7.12 7.70
C LEU A 14 -7.54 6.27 8.12
N LYS A 15 -7.74 5.33 9.06
CA LYS A 15 -6.69 4.40 9.50
C LYS A 15 -6.27 3.45 8.37
N SER A 16 -7.23 2.88 7.63
CA SER A 16 -6.95 2.01 6.49
C SER A 16 -6.18 2.76 5.41
N PHE A 17 -6.63 3.96 5.03
CA PHE A 17 -5.94 4.80 4.05
C PHE A 17 -4.49 5.10 4.45
N ALA A 18 -4.25 5.43 5.72
CA ALA A 18 -2.89 5.64 6.23
C ALA A 18 -2.06 4.34 6.18
N GLY A 19 -2.67 3.19 6.49
CA GLY A 19 -2.04 1.87 6.43
C GLY A 19 -1.63 1.46 5.02
N GLU A 20 -2.55 1.58 4.06
CA GLU A 20 -2.35 1.27 2.63
C GLU A 20 -1.29 2.20 2.02
N SER A 21 -1.35 3.50 2.34
CA SER A 21 -0.33 4.47 1.92
C SER A 21 1.08 4.09 2.39
N GLN A 22 1.20 3.60 3.63
CA GLN A 22 2.47 3.10 4.15
C GLN A 22 2.89 1.77 3.52
N ALA A 23 1.94 0.86 3.25
CA ALA A 23 2.19 -0.42 2.60
C ALA A 23 2.78 -0.24 1.19
N ARG A 24 2.17 0.64 0.39
CA ARG A 24 2.69 1.03 -0.93
C ARG A 24 4.16 1.44 -0.91
N ASN A 25 4.52 2.30 0.04
CA ASN A 25 5.89 2.81 0.16
C ASN A 25 6.87 1.67 0.53
N ARG A 26 6.47 0.77 1.43
CA ARG A 26 7.29 -0.41 1.79
C ARG A 26 7.49 -1.34 0.61
N TYR A 27 6.43 -1.67 -0.12
CA TYR A 27 6.53 -2.54 -1.30
C TYR A 27 7.40 -1.93 -2.40
N THR A 28 7.31 -0.62 -2.63
CA THR A 28 8.20 0.08 -3.56
C THR A 28 9.67 -0.02 -3.12
N PHE A 29 9.94 0.13 -1.82
CA PHE A 29 11.28 -0.03 -1.26
C PHE A 29 11.81 -1.47 -1.43
N PHE A 30 10.99 -2.48 -1.11
CA PHE A 30 11.38 -3.89 -1.26
C PHE A 30 11.62 -4.28 -2.73
N ALA A 31 10.83 -3.74 -3.66
CA ALA A 31 11.07 -3.92 -5.09
C ALA A 31 12.47 -3.43 -5.51
N ASN A 32 12.90 -2.27 -4.99
CA ASN A 32 14.23 -1.72 -5.28
C ASN A 32 15.35 -2.60 -4.72
N VAL A 33 15.20 -3.10 -3.49
CA VAL A 33 16.16 -4.03 -2.88
C VAL A 33 16.24 -5.33 -3.67
N ALA A 34 15.09 -5.97 -3.96
CA ALA A 34 15.03 -7.20 -4.74
C ALA A 34 15.65 -7.04 -6.13
N LYS A 35 15.47 -5.88 -6.78
CA LYS A 35 16.10 -5.56 -8.07
C LYS A 35 17.62 -5.44 -7.95
N ALA A 36 18.12 -4.82 -6.87
CA ALA A 36 19.55 -4.67 -6.63
C ALA A 36 20.24 -6.02 -6.37
N GLU A 37 19.53 -6.96 -5.74
CA GLU A 37 20.01 -8.33 -5.48
C GLU A 37 19.82 -9.30 -6.68
N GLY A 38 19.27 -8.81 -7.81
CA GLY A 38 19.07 -9.61 -9.02
C GLY A 38 17.78 -10.45 -9.06
N TYR A 39 16.90 -10.32 -8.05
CA TYR A 39 15.61 -11.00 -7.98
C TYR A 39 14.52 -10.28 -8.78
N HIS A 40 14.70 -10.20 -10.10
CA HIS A 40 13.83 -9.40 -10.98
C HIS A 40 12.34 -9.79 -10.92
N GLN A 41 12.01 -11.08 -10.81
CA GLN A 41 10.62 -11.53 -10.70
C GLN A 41 9.98 -11.11 -9.37
N ILE A 42 10.73 -11.18 -8.27
CA ILE A 42 10.26 -10.77 -6.94
C ILE A 42 10.07 -9.25 -6.91
N ALA A 43 10.99 -8.50 -7.52
CA ALA A 43 10.85 -7.05 -7.67
C ALA A 43 9.56 -6.68 -8.43
N GLY A 44 9.23 -7.42 -9.50
CA GLY A 44 7.98 -7.25 -10.24
C GLY A 44 6.75 -7.45 -9.36
N ILE A 45 6.72 -8.54 -8.58
CA ILE A 45 5.63 -8.83 -7.65
C ILE A 45 5.44 -7.69 -6.63
N PHE A 46 6.52 -7.17 -6.05
CA PHE A 46 6.43 -6.03 -5.13
C PHE A 46 5.92 -4.74 -5.78
N VAL A 47 6.28 -4.48 -7.05
CA VAL A 47 5.75 -3.34 -7.80
C VAL A 47 4.25 -3.49 -8.04
N ASP A 48 3.80 -4.67 -8.42
CA ASP A 48 2.38 -4.94 -8.67
C ASP A 48 1.57 -4.85 -7.37
N SER A 49 2.08 -5.37 -6.25
CA SER A 49 1.48 -5.17 -4.93
C SER A 49 1.41 -3.69 -4.55
N ALA A 50 2.48 -2.92 -4.75
CA ALA A 50 2.47 -1.47 -4.48
C ALA A 50 1.42 -0.72 -5.30
N ARG A 51 1.15 -1.14 -6.54
CA ARG A 51 0.11 -0.54 -7.39
C ARG A 51 -1.29 -0.82 -6.85
N ASN A 52 -1.54 -2.04 -6.38
CA ASN A 52 -2.83 -2.40 -5.79
C ASN A 52 -3.15 -1.59 -4.53
N GLU A 53 -2.15 -1.23 -3.72
CA GLU A 53 -2.34 -0.37 -2.54
C GLU A 53 -2.58 1.12 -2.87
N LYS A 54 -2.59 1.50 -4.15
CA LYS A 54 -2.88 2.86 -4.61
C LYS A 54 -4.29 3.01 -5.18
N GLU A 55 -4.87 1.93 -5.70
CA GLU A 55 -6.19 1.90 -6.33
C GLU A 55 -7.31 1.74 -5.30
#